data_AF-A0A831QS78-F1
#
_entry.id   AF-A0A831QS78-F1
#
_cell.length_a   1.000
_cell.length_b   1.000
_cell.length_c   1.000
_cell.angle_alpha   90.00
_cell.angle_beta   90.00
_cell.angle_gamma   90.00
#
_symmetry.space_group_name_H-M   'P 1'
#
loop_
_entity.id
_entity.type
_entity.pdbx_description
1 polymer ?
#
loop_
_entity_poly.entity_id
_entity_poly.type
_entity_poly.pdbx_seq_one_letter_code
_entity_poly.pdbx_strand_id
1 'polypeptide(L)'
;MMVTHALGHNSNWNIESYLEHNIGDFFLITAFTHGADFDTKPLLKKVIDLSMIDLQFYGKKESANLEKGKLSEFPFHPANCDSDEITNVYFDNCVKQAIEFQKDKNIKNIIIPNFYENEDVEDIVATIKAINKYVSKLKREDEKYFMTLPFANHVIIDKAKVEEILFACTDMNICFDGYYITCENKPEYRKKLTTDFKIFKNLSRVFKTLKHQDFITIYAYANWDAILYLAQTNIDYITVGTYENLRNFDVKRFTENTSGGGSKGYYFSEKLLNMVRADDVTMLNETGKINIIKNDKNIFSDIILQQGYPWNIHKPDVNKNYLLSITRLLKKISSIDDLESRKDFVLRLIDSAINNYDHLESNKIFLNNESSNYHLNIWKTYLANS
;
A
#
# COMPACT_ATOMS: atom_id res chain seq x y z
N MET A 1 7.34 -13.34 3.94
CA MET A 1 6.72 -12.04 3.62
C MET A 1 7.33 -10.98 4.51
N MET A 2 7.65 -9.82 3.94
CA MET A 2 8.25 -8.65 4.59
C MET A 2 7.25 -7.48 4.61
N VAL A 3 7.25 -6.71 5.69
CA VAL A 3 6.42 -5.51 5.82
C VAL A 3 7.26 -4.27 5.55
N THR A 4 6.87 -3.50 4.54
CA THR A 4 7.59 -2.31 4.10
C THR A 4 6.86 -1.06 4.58
N HIS A 5 7.51 -0.20 5.36
CA HIS A 5 6.93 1.06 5.81
C HIS A 5 6.96 2.11 4.70
N ALA A 6 5.79 2.52 4.20
CA ALA A 6 5.67 3.64 3.26
C ALA A 6 5.90 4.98 3.98
N LEU A 7 6.94 5.70 3.56
CA LEU A 7 7.42 6.91 4.22
C LEU A 7 6.77 8.16 3.64
N GLY A 8 6.05 8.90 4.49
CA GLY A 8 5.46 10.20 4.16
C GLY A 8 5.95 11.33 5.06
N HIS A 9 5.12 12.37 5.23
CA HIS A 9 5.50 13.63 5.90
C HIS A 9 6.13 13.40 7.28
N ASN A 10 5.59 12.47 8.08
CA ASN A 10 6.11 12.09 9.39
C ASN A 10 6.86 10.74 9.37
N SER A 11 7.70 10.54 8.36
CA SER A 11 8.53 9.34 8.17
C SER A 11 9.38 8.94 9.38
N ASN A 12 9.74 9.89 10.26
CA ASN A 12 10.46 9.59 11.50
C ASN A 12 9.72 8.55 12.36
N TRP A 13 8.38 8.59 12.42
CA TRP A 13 7.62 7.62 13.22
C TRP A 13 7.79 6.19 12.70
N ASN A 14 7.87 6.00 11.39
CA ASN A 14 8.11 4.69 10.78
C ASN A 14 9.52 4.18 11.11
N ILE A 15 10.53 5.05 11.05
CA ILE A 15 11.93 4.72 11.32
C ILE A 15 12.13 4.43 12.81
N GLU A 16 11.59 5.26 13.70
CA GLU A 16 11.60 5.02 15.15
C GLU A 16 10.88 3.72 15.51
N SER A 17 9.72 3.43 14.90
CA SER A 17 9.01 2.16 15.13
C SER A 17 9.88 0.94 14.82
N TYR A 18 10.71 1.04 13.78
CA TYR A 18 11.67 0.00 13.45
C TYR A 18 12.85 -0.02 14.45
N LEU A 19 13.53 1.11 14.65
CA LEU A 19 14.75 1.18 15.46
C LEU A 19 14.52 0.90 16.95
N GLU A 20 13.38 1.33 17.50
CA GLU A 20 13.09 1.26 18.94
C GLU A 20 12.22 0.04 19.30
N HIS A 21 11.40 -0.43 18.36
CA HIS A 21 10.39 -1.47 18.63
C HIS A 21 10.42 -2.65 17.66
N ASN A 22 11.35 -2.68 16.69
CA ASN A 22 11.48 -3.74 15.70
C ASN A 22 10.18 -4.00 14.91
N ILE A 23 9.49 -2.92 14.53
CA ILE A 23 8.26 -2.95 13.74
C ILE A 23 8.59 -2.68 12.28
N GLY A 24 8.15 -3.58 11.40
CA GLY A 24 8.46 -3.54 9.96
C GLY A 24 9.80 -4.20 9.63
N ASP A 25 10.10 -4.29 8.33
CA ASP A 25 11.29 -4.96 7.80
C ASP A 25 12.03 -4.10 6.77
N PHE A 26 11.30 -3.34 5.95
CA PHE A 26 11.84 -2.49 4.88
C PHE A 26 11.19 -1.10 4.89
N PHE A 27 11.70 -0.20 4.06
CA PHE A 27 11.16 1.14 3.86
C PHE A 27 10.89 1.44 2.39
N LEU A 28 9.81 2.14 2.12
CA LEU A 28 9.49 2.67 0.80
C LEU A 28 9.52 4.20 0.88
N ILE A 29 10.56 4.79 0.31
CA ILE A 29 10.77 6.23 0.25
C ILE A 29 9.86 6.78 -0.86
N THR A 30 8.99 7.74 -0.54
CA THR A 30 8.12 8.37 -1.54
C THR A 30 8.76 9.67 -2.06
N ALA A 31 9.04 9.73 -3.36
CA ALA A 31 9.69 10.88 -3.99
C ALA A 31 8.94 12.20 -3.74
N PHE A 32 7.61 12.18 -3.81
CA PHE A 32 6.76 13.37 -3.60
C PHE A 32 7.00 14.03 -2.24
N THR A 33 7.24 13.24 -1.19
CA THR A 33 7.47 13.75 0.17
C THR A 33 8.95 14.07 0.39
N HIS A 34 9.83 13.23 -0.14
CA HIS A 34 11.22 13.21 0.30
C HIS A 34 12.16 14.05 -0.55
N GLY A 35 11.90 14.18 -1.85
CA GLY A 35 12.75 14.91 -2.80
C GLY A 35 13.99 14.12 -3.23
N ALA A 36 14.78 14.71 -4.13
CA ALA A 36 15.95 14.05 -4.73
C ALA A 36 17.10 13.83 -3.72
N ASP A 37 17.19 14.71 -2.74
CA ASP A 37 18.21 14.70 -1.68
C ASP A 37 17.76 13.95 -0.41
N PHE A 38 16.85 12.99 -0.55
CA PHE A 38 16.31 12.23 0.58
C PHE A 38 17.40 11.55 1.41
N ASP A 39 18.47 11.09 0.77
CA ASP A 39 19.64 10.44 1.34
C ASP A 39 20.50 11.38 2.19
N THR A 40 20.27 12.70 2.15
CA THR A 40 20.95 13.65 3.05
C THR A 40 20.37 13.63 4.47
N LYS A 41 19.13 13.15 4.64
CA LYS A 41 18.41 13.20 5.93
C LYS A 41 18.99 12.19 6.92
N PRO A 42 19.37 12.61 8.15
CA PRO A 42 20.09 11.75 9.10
C PRO A 42 19.40 10.42 9.43
N LEU A 43 18.07 10.41 9.56
CA LEU A 43 17.33 9.19 9.87
C LEU A 43 17.21 8.25 8.67
N LEU A 44 17.07 8.76 7.44
CA LEU A 44 16.99 7.93 6.24
C LEU A 44 18.33 7.26 5.92
N LYS A 45 19.45 7.95 6.16
CA LYS A 45 20.78 7.35 6.04
C LYS A 45 20.94 6.06 6.84
N LYS A 46 20.27 5.96 8.00
CA LYS A 46 20.34 4.77 8.87
C LYS A 46 19.61 3.55 8.30
N VAL A 47 18.75 3.74 7.31
CA VAL A 47 17.87 2.68 6.78
C VAL A 47 17.94 2.56 5.25
N ILE A 48 18.89 3.23 4.61
CA ILE A 48 19.01 3.29 3.15
C ILE A 48 19.21 1.90 2.53
N ASP A 49 20.01 1.05 3.17
CA ASP A 49 20.26 -0.33 2.73
C ASP A 49 19.03 -1.24 2.85
N LEU A 50 18.01 -0.79 3.57
CA LEU A 50 16.71 -1.46 3.75
C LEU A 50 15.58 -0.69 3.03
N SER A 51 15.93 0.15 2.07
CA SER A 51 14.98 1.02 1.39
C SER A 51 14.79 0.65 -0.09
N MET A 52 13.57 0.89 -0.54
CA MET A 52 13.17 1.07 -1.93
C MET A 52 12.76 2.53 -2.11
N ILE A 53 12.80 3.05 -3.33
CA ILE A 53 12.24 4.37 -3.65
C ILE A 53 11.17 4.25 -4.72
N ASP A 54 9.98 4.73 -4.40
CA ASP A 54 8.93 4.98 -5.37
C ASP A 54 9.11 6.40 -5.90
N LEU A 55 9.46 6.50 -7.19
CA LEU A 55 9.60 7.78 -7.89
C LEU A 55 8.25 8.38 -8.30
N GLN A 56 7.15 7.64 -8.14
CA GLN A 56 5.77 8.10 -8.24
C GLN A 56 5.42 8.75 -9.58
N PHE A 57 5.70 8.04 -10.68
CA PHE A 57 5.31 8.43 -12.05
C PHE A 57 3.80 8.27 -12.27
N TYR A 58 2.98 8.78 -11.36
CA TYR A 58 1.54 8.53 -11.34
C TYR A 58 0.70 9.63 -11.97
N GLY A 59 1.27 10.81 -12.19
CA GLY A 59 0.58 11.87 -12.89
C GLY A 59 1.44 13.09 -13.12
N LYS A 60 0.97 13.93 -14.03
CA LYS A 60 1.38 15.30 -14.28
C LYS A 60 0.32 16.16 -13.61
N LYS A 61 0.74 17.07 -12.75
CA LYS A 61 -0.17 18.06 -12.19
C LYS A 61 -0.58 19.04 -13.30
N GLU A 62 -1.55 18.65 -14.13
CA GLU A 62 -2.11 19.50 -15.18
C GLU A 62 -3.01 20.57 -14.56
N SER A 63 -2.42 21.68 -14.16
CA SER A 63 -3.01 23.02 -14.20
C SER A 63 -2.04 24.00 -13.55
N ALA A 64 -1.90 25.19 -14.14
CA ALA A 64 -0.95 26.25 -13.81
C ALA A 64 -0.96 26.77 -12.34
N ASN A 65 -1.69 26.13 -11.42
CA ASN A 65 -1.83 26.51 -10.01
C ASN A 65 -1.56 25.35 -9.03
N LEU A 66 -0.99 24.24 -9.49
CA LEU A 66 -0.63 23.09 -8.66
C LEU A 66 0.88 23.07 -8.39
N GLU A 67 1.32 23.10 -7.13
CA GLU A 67 2.72 22.94 -6.78
C GLU A 67 3.21 21.55 -7.25
N LYS A 68 4.18 21.50 -8.17
CA LYS A 68 4.89 20.26 -8.60
C LYS A 68 5.53 19.50 -7.42
N GLY A 69 5.54 20.13 -6.24
CA GLY A 69 6.06 19.57 -5.00
C GLY A 69 7.53 19.26 -5.16
N LYS A 70 7.98 18.15 -4.57
CA LYS A 70 9.37 17.68 -4.71
C LYS A 70 9.60 16.82 -5.94
N LEU A 71 8.55 16.47 -6.69
CA LEU A 71 8.71 15.67 -7.91
C LEU A 71 9.46 16.45 -9.00
N SER A 72 9.36 17.79 -9.00
CA SER A 72 10.13 18.62 -9.92
C SER A 72 11.64 18.65 -9.64
N GLU A 73 12.08 18.22 -8.45
CA GLU A 73 13.51 18.13 -8.12
C GLU A 73 14.23 17.04 -8.92
N PHE A 74 13.49 16.09 -9.52
CA PHE A 74 14.03 15.00 -10.32
C PHE A 74 13.98 15.40 -11.81
N PRO A 75 15.11 15.72 -12.46
CA PRO A 75 15.10 16.28 -13.82
C PRO A 75 14.41 15.39 -14.87
N PHE A 76 14.47 14.08 -14.67
CA PHE A 76 13.85 13.08 -15.54
C PHE A 76 12.38 12.79 -15.22
N HIS A 77 11.79 13.37 -14.17
CA HIS A 77 10.44 13.04 -13.77
C HIS A 77 9.40 13.68 -14.71
N PRO A 78 8.33 12.96 -15.12
CA PRO A 78 7.33 13.47 -16.05
C PRO A 78 6.64 14.80 -15.64
N ALA A 79 6.62 15.13 -14.35
CA ALA A 79 6.12 16.41 -13.83
C ALA A 79 6.90 17.65 -14.34
N ASN A 80 8.10 17.45 -14.88
CA ASN A 80 8.92 18.50 -15.50
C ASN A 80 8.68 18.66 -17.00
N CYS A 81 7.84 17.83 -17.61
CA CYS A 81 7.49 17.91 -19.03
C CYS A 81 6.25 18.79 -19.24
N ASP A 82 6.27 19.62 -20.27
CA ASP A 82 5.08 20.33 -20.75
C ASP A 82 4.24 19.40 -21.66
N SER A 83 2.92 19.64 -21.75
CA SER A 83 1.94 18.74 -22.39
C SER A 83 2.21 18.42 -23.87
N ASP A 84 2.94 19.27 -24.57
CA ASP A 84 3.02 19.25 -26.03
C ASP A 84 4.22 18.43 -26.57
N GLU A 85 5.09 17.90 -25.70
CA GLU A 85 6.34 17.21 -26.08
C GLU A 85 6.37 15.72 -25.73
N ILE A 86 5.25 15.17 -25.27
CA ILE A 86 5.20 13.83 -24.66
C ILE A 86 5.08 12.75 -25.73
N THR A 87 6.08 11.87 -25.81
CA THR A 87 6.08 10.66 -26.65
C THR A 87 6.45 9.42 -25.83
N ASN A 88 6.14 8.23 -26.33
CA ASN A 88 6.57 6.98 -25.70
C ASN A 88 8.11 6.90 -25.55
N VAL A 89 8.85 7.49 -26.50
CA VAL A 89 10.32 7.59 -26.44
C VAL A 89 10.79 8.48 -25.30
N TYR A 90 10.09 9.60 -25.05
CA TYR A 90 10.38 10.48 -23.92
C TYR A 90 10.20 9.73 -22.59
N PHE A 91 9.08 9.05 -22.41
CA PHE A 91 8.82 8.28 -21.19
C PHE A 91 9.83 7.16 -20.97
N ASP A 92 10.18 6.41 -22.00
CA ASP A 92 11.24 5.40 -21.93
C ASP A 92 12.55 5.99 -21.41
N ASN A 93 12.92 7.19 -21.86
CA ASN A 93 14.14 7.88 -21.40
C ASN A 93 14.02 8.37 -19.96
N CYS A 94 12.84 8.82 -19.52
CA CYS A 94 12.57 9.14 -18.12
C CYS A 94 12.73 7.91 -17.22
N VAL A 95 12.18 6.76 -17.62
CA VAL A 95 12.27 5.51 -16.87
C VAL A 95 13.71 5.01 -16.79
N LYS A 96 14.49 5.09 -17.87
CA LYS A 96 15.91 4.72 -17.87
C LYS A 96 16.73 5.59 -16.91
N GLN A 97 16.52 6.91 -16.94
CA GLN A 97 17.18 7.82 -16.00
C GLN A 97 16.76 7.58 -14.54
N ALA A 98 15.49 7.22 -14.32
CA ALA A 98 14.99 6.82 -13.00
C ALA A 98 15.67 5.55 -12.46
N ILE A 99 15.97 4.58 -13.32
CA ILE A 99 16.75 3.39 -12.95
C ILE A 99 18.18 3.78 -12.54
N GLU A 100 18.86 4.57 -13.36
CA GLU A 100 20.24 5.00 -13.08
C GLU A 100 20.33 5.85 -11.81
N PHE A 101 19.38 6.77 -11.59
CA PHE A 101 19.31 7.55 -10.35
C PHE A 101 19.24 6.67 -9.09
N GLN A 102 18.45 5.59 -9.12
CA GLN A 102 18.34 4.67 -7.99
C GLN A 102 19.66 3.94 -7.73
N LYS A 103 20.35 3.54 -8.79
CA LYS A 103 21.67 2.89 -8.72
C LYS A 103 22.72 3.85 -8.17
N ASP A 104 22.73 5.11 -8.60
CA ASP A 104 23.62 6.15 -8.09
C ASP A 104 23.41 6.42 -6.59
N LYS A 105 22.19 6.21 -6.10
CA LYS A 105 21.83 6.27 -4.67
C LYS A 105 22.08 4.96 -3.92
N ASN A 106 22.73 3.97 -4.55
CA ASN A 106 23.01 2.64 -4.00
C ASN A 106 21.75 1.85 -3.56
N ILE A 107 20.60 2.10 -4.19
CA ILE A 107 19.38 1.34 -3.93
C ILE A 107 19.46 0.01 -4.70
N LYS A 108 19.46 -1.11 -3.97
CA LYS A 108 19.55 -2.46 -4.56
C LYS A 108 18.22 -2.99 -5.07
N ASN A 109 17.12 -2.56 -4.46
CA ASN A 109 15.76 -2.94 -4.85
C ASN A 109 15.18 -1.81 -5.72
N ILE A 110 15.43 -1.88 -7.02
CA ILE A 110 15.11 -0.84 -8.00
C ILE A 110 13.65 -0.99 -8.42
N ILE A 111 12.83 0.02 -8.12
CA ILE A 111 11.46 0.10 -8.63
C ILE A 111 11.52 0.80 -9.98
N ILE A 112 11.12 0.10 -11.03
CA ILE A 112 11.04 0.65 -12.37
C ILE A 112 9.67 1.34 -12.50
N PRO A 113 9.62 2.67 -12.65
CA PRO A 113 8.36 3.37 -12.76
C PRO A 113 7.63 3.02 -14.07
N ASN A 114 6.30 3.07 -13.99
CA ASN A 114 5.42 3.01 -15.15
C ASN A 114 4.42 4.16 -15.01
N PHE A 115 4.09 4.81 -16.12
CA PHE A 115 3.31 6.04 -16.11
C PHE A 115 1.81 5.74 -15.98
N TYR A 116 1.20 6.14 -14.87
CA TYR A 116 -0.20 5.78 -14.59
C TYR A 116 -1.23 6.54 -15.45
N GLU A 117 -1.00 7.82 -15.74
CA GLU A 117 -1.90 8.62 -16.58
C GLU A 117 -2.10 8.04 -17.98
N ASN A 118 -1.19 7.17 -18.42
CA ASN A 118 -1.41 6.35 -19.58
C ASN A 118 -2.16 5.07 -19.18
N GLU A 119 -3.45 5.22 -18.89
CA GLU A 119 -4.31 4.11 -18.47
C GLU A 119 -4.65 3.13 -19.62
N ASP A 120 -4.06 3.34 -20.81
CA ASP A 120 -4.15 2.41 -21.93
C ASP A 120 -3.28 1.17 -21.68
N VAL A 121 -3.89 0.00 -21.81
CA VAL A 121 -3.23 -1.29 -21.61
C VAL A 121 -2.11 -1.48 -22.63
N GLU A 122 -2.30 -0.99 -23.87
CA GLU A 122 -1.30 -1.12 -24.93
C GLU A 122 0.01 -0.41 -24.55
N ASP A 123 -0.08 0.75 -23.92
CA ASP A 123 1.07 1.54 -23.51
C ASP A 123 1.77 0.97 -22.27
N ILE A 124 1.01 0.42 -21.32
CA ILE A 124 1.56 -0.37 -20.21
C ILE A 124 2.38 -1.54 -20.76
N VAL A 125 1.81 -2.30 -21.71
CA VAL A 125 2.46 -3.46 -22.34
C VAL A 125 3.68 -3.04 -23.17
N ALA A 126 3.59 -1.93 -23.90
CA ALA A 126 4.70 -1.39 -24.68
C ALA A 126 5.88 -1.01 -23.77
N THR A 127 5.60 -0.34 -22.65
CA THR A 127 6.59 0.04 -21.64
C THR A 127 7.27 -1.19 -21.03
N ILE A 128 6.49 -2.21 -20.65
CA ILE A 128 7.02 -3.49 -20.14
C ILE A 128 8.05 -4.08 -21.13
N LYS A 129 7.69 -4.18 -22.42
CA LYS A 129 8.56 -4.75 -23.45
C LYS A 129 9.82 -3.90 -23.69
N ALA A 130 9.67 -2.58 -23.79
CA ALA A 130 10.76 -1.65 -24.05
C ALA A 130 11.79 -1.67 -22.91
N ILE A 131 11.31 -1.62 -21.66
CA ILE A 131 12.18 -1.61 -20.48
C ILE A 131 12.75 -2.99 -20.18
N ASN A 132 12.05 -4.09 -20.45
CA ASN A 132 12.60 -5.43 -20.33
C ASN A 132 13.87 -5.60 -21.19
N LYS A 133 13.84 -5.11 -22.43
CA LYS A 133 15.00 -5.09 -23.35
C LYS A 133 16.16 -4.24 -22.84
N TYR A 134 15.87 -3.20 -22.05
CA TYR A 134 16.89 -2.35 -21.45
C TYR A 134 17.53 -3.03 -20.22
N VAL A 135 16.69 -3.53 -19.31
CA VAL A 135 17.13 -4.22 -18.08
C VAL A 135 17.92 -5.49 -18.39
N SER A 136 17.56 -6.24 -19.43
CA SER A 136 18.32 -7.44 -19.84
C SER A 136 19.79 -7.18 -20.18
N LYS A 137 20.16 -5.93 -20.48
CA LYS A 137 21.55 -5.51 -20.76
C LYS A 137 22.28 -4.95 -19.55
N LEU A 138 21.54 -4.59 -18.50
CA LEU A 138 22.08 -3.90 -17.32
C LEU A 138 22.13 -4.78 -16.08
N LYS A 139 21.29 -5.81 -16.02
CA LYS A 139 21.06 -6.59 -14.81
C LYS A 139 22.36 -7.12 -14.22
N ARG A 140 22.55 -6.86 -12.93
CA ARG A 140 23.64 -7.38 -12.08
C ARG A 140 23.05 -8.32 -11.05
N GLU A 141 23.85 -9.25 -10.53
CA GLU A 141 23.38 -10.25 -9.56
C GLU A 141 22.99 -9.65 -8.20
N ASP A 142 23.54 -8.48 -7.83
CA ASP A 142 23.33 -7.82 -6.55
C ASP A 142 22.19 -6.79 -6.54
N GLU A 143 21.55 -6.56 -7.70
CA GLU A 143 20.44 -5.64 -7.90
C GLU A 143 19.18 -6.42 -8.28
N LYS A 144 18.04 -5.99 -7.73
CA LYS A 144 16.71 -6.52 -8.09
C LYS A 144 15.88 -5.46 -8.76
N TYR A 145 15.19 -5.86 -9.83
CA TYR A 145 14.40 -4.98 -10.69
C TYR A 145 12.91 -5.32 -10.59
N PHE A 146 12.11 -4.36 -10.14
CA PHE A 146 10.67 -4.51 -9.93
C PHE A 146 9.89 -3.63 -10.89
N MET A 147 9.22 -4.21 -11.89
CA MET A 147 8.40 -3.44 -12.83
C MET A 147 7.11 -2.97 -12.16
N THR A 148 6.82 -1.67 -12.25
CA THR A 148 5.57 -1.12 -11.70
C THR A 148 4.39 -1.54 -12.59
N LEU A 149 3.36 -2.12 -11.98
CA LEU A 149 2.07 -2.40 -12.59
C LEU A 149 1.02 -1.47 -11.97
N PRO A 150 0.79 -0.29 -12.58
CA PRO A 150 -0.22 0.64 -12.12
C PRO A 150 -1.60 0.20 -12.64
N PHE A 151 -2.43 -0.35 -11.76
CA PHE A 151 -3.80 -0.68 -12.11
C PHE A 151 -4.74 0.46 -11.74
N ALA A 152 -5.19 1.20 -12.75
CA ALA A 152 -6.31 2.11 -12.59
C ALA A 152 -7.60 1.35 -12.29
N ASN A 153 -8.55 2.01 -11.60
CA ASN A 153 -9.77 1.32 -11.15
C ASN A 153 -10.52 0.66 -12.32
N HIS A 154 -10.62 1.37 -13.45
CA HIS A 154 -11.33 0.87 -14.63
C HIS A 154 -10.58 -0.27 -15.34
N VAL A 155 -9.26 -0.41 -15.11
CA VAL A 155 -8.42 -1.49 -15.63
C VAL A 155 -8.58 -2.73 -14.74
N ILE A 156 -8.43 -2.60 -13.42
CA ILE A 156 -8.47 -3.76 -12.50
C ILE A 156 -9.84 -4.44 -12.46
N ILE A 157 -10.95 -3.72 -12.70
CA ILE A 157 -12.29 -4.33 -12.72
C ILE A 157 -12.59 -5.07 -14.04
N ASP A 158 -11.76 -4.87 -15.07
CA ASP A 158 -11.89 -5.53 -16.37
C ASP A 158 -10.93 -6.71 -16.46
N LYS A 159 -11.50 -7.93 -16.48
CA LYS A 159 -10.72 -9.16 -16.56
C LYS A 159 -9.87 -9.23 -17.84
N ALA A 160 -10.38 -8.77 -18.98
CA ALA A 160 -9.67 -8.89 -20.25
C ALA A 160 -8.39 -8.03 -20.23
N LYS A 161 -8.52 -6.79 -19.77
CA LYS A 161 -7.37 -5.86 -19.58
C LYS A 161 -6.33 -6.43 -18.62
N VAL A 162 -6.77 -7.02 -17.51
CA VAL A 162 -5.87 -7.65 -16.53
C VAL A 162 -5.12 -8.84 -17.13
N GLU A 163 -5.80 -9.72 -17.88
CA GLU A 163 -5.14 -10.86 -18.52
C GLU A 163 -4.16 -10.43 -19.62
N GLU A 164 -4.44 -9.35 -20.35
CA GLU A 164 -3.51 -8.79 -21.34
C GLU A 164 -2.20 -8.29 -20.70
N ILE A 165 -2.30 -7.55 -19.59
CA ILE A 165 -1.13 -7.11 -18.81
C ILE A 165 -0.36 -8.33 -18.29
N LEU A 166 -1.06 -9.32 -17.72
CA LEU A 166 -0.42 -10.52 -17.19
C LEU A 166 0.27 -11.36 -18.28
N PHE A 167 -0.29 -11.42 -19.49
CA PHE A 167 0.35 -12.09 -20.61
C PHE A 167 1.69 -11.44 -20.96
N ALA A 168 1.75 -10.10 -20.98
CA ALA A 168 3.00 -9.39 -21.19
C ALA A 168 4.01 -9.58 -20.03
N CYS A 169 3.52 -9.69 -18.79
CA CYS A 169 4.36 -9.91 -17.61
C CYS A 169 4.89 -11.33 -17.47
N THR A 170 4.33 -12.30 -18.18
CA THR A 170 4.69 -13.72 -18.03
C THR A 170 5.35 -14.31 -19.27
N ASP A 171 5.82 -13.44 -20.18
CA ASP A 171 6.67 -13.86 -21.30
C ASP A 171 7.98 -14.47 -20.77
N MET A 172 8.43 -15.56 -21.40
CA MET A 172 9.66 -16.28 -21.03
C MET A 172 10.92 -15.41 -21.12
N ASN A 173 10.89 -14.31 -21.86
CA ASN A 173 12.02 -13.39 -22.00
C ASN A 173 12.08 -12.31 -20.90
N ILE A 174 11.15 -12.31 -19.93
CA ILE A 174 11.12 -11.32 -18.86
C ILE A 174 12.36 -11.47 -17.97
N CYS A 175 13.05 -10.35 -17.78
CA CYS A 175 14.28 -10.23 -17.01
C CYS A 175 14.07 -9.54 -15.65
N PHE A 176 12.86 -9.08 -15.35
CA PHE A 176 12.52 -8.50 -14.05
C PHE A 176 12.54 -9.57 -12.96
N ASP A 177 12.94 -9.19 -11.75
CA ASP A 177 12.90 -10.07 -10.57
C ASP A 177 11.49 -10.13 -9.97
N GLY A 178 10.67 -9.14 -10.28
CA GLY A 178 9.32 -9.07 -9.77
C GLY A 178 8.54 -7.85 -10.20
N TYR A 179 7.44 -7.62 -9.51
CA TYR A 179 6.48 -6.57 -9.83
C TYR A 179 6.09 -5.76 -8.61
N TYR A 180 6.07 -4.44 -8.78
CA TYR A 180 5.60 -3.46 -7.81
C TYR A 180 4.18 -3.05 -8.20
N ILE A 181 3.19 -3.51 -7.46
CA ILE A 181 1.79 -3.50 -7.89
C ILE A 181 1.03 -2.44 -7.10
N THR A 182 0.59 -1.38 -7.80
CA THR A 182 -0.35 -0.40 -7.26
C THR A 182 -1.73 -0.65 -7.84
N CYS A 183 -2.77 -0.48 -7.02
CA CYS A 183 -4.15 -0.67 -7.43
C CYS A 183 -5.01 0.45 -6.88
N GLU A 184 -5.64 1.21 -7.77
CA GLU A 184 -6.58 2.25 -7.37
C GLU A 184 -7.89 1.61 -6.89
N ASN A 185 -8.12 1.72 -5.59
CA ASN A 185 -9.37 1.31 -4.97
C ASN A 185 -10.27 2.54 -4.82
N LYS A 186 -11.51 2.44 -5.31
CA LYS A 186 -12.56 3.47 -5.14
C LYS A 186 -13.57 3.00 -4.08
N PRO A 187 -13.25 3.12 -2.77
CA PRO A 187 -14.20 2.80 -1.72
C PRO A 187 -15.43 3.70 -1.84
N GLU A 188 -16.60 3.17 -1.49
CA GLU A 188 -17.82 3.98 -1.48
C GLU A 188 -17.76 5.06 -0.38
N TYR A 189 -18.69 6.01 -0.44
CA TYR A 189 -18.77 7.12 0.52
C TYR A 189 -18.74 6.61 1.98
N ARG A 190 -17.85 7.21 2.79
CA ARG A 190 -17.61 6.85 4.20
C ARG A 190 -17.17 5.41 4.45
N LYS A 191 -16.62 4.74 3.44
CA LYS A 191 -15.87 3.49 3.59
C LYS A 191 -14.38 3.77 3.40
N LYS A 192 -13.55 2.86 3.90
CA LYS A 192 -12.09 2.92 3.81
C LYS A 192 -11.51 1.79 2.95
N LEU A 193 -12.29 0.75 2.73
CA LEU A 193 -11.97 -0.39 1.89
C LEU A 193 -12.98 -0.49 0.77
N THR A 194 -12.53 -1.01 -0.38
CA THR A 194 -13.44 -1.44 -1.43
C THR A 194 -14.23 -2.66 -0.98
N THR A 195 -15.43 -2.79 -1.53
CA THR A 195 -16.30 -3.96 -1.40
C THR A 195 -16.57 -4.62 -2.76
N ASP A 196 -15.86 -4.19 -3.81
CA ASP A 196 -16.03 -4.70 -5.16
C ASP A 196 -15.33 -6.06 -5.35
N PHE A 197 -16.13 -7.10 -5.55
CA PHE A 197 -15.68 -8.46 -5.83
C PHE A 197 -14.79 -8.57 -7.07
N LYS A 198 -14.97 -7.70 -8.08
CA LYS A 198 -14.14 -7.73 -9.30
C LYS A 198 -12.70 -7.37 -8.96
N ILE A 199 -12.49 -6.36 -8.12
CA ILE A 199 -11.17 -5.96 -7.63
C ILE A 199 -10.53 -7.12 -6.87
N PHE A 200 -11.25 -7.72 -5.91
CA PHE A 200 -10.72 -8.86 -5.15
C PHE A 200 -10.29 -10.01 -6.05
N LYS A 201 -11.16 -10.42 -6.99
CA LYS A 201 -10.90 -11.51 -7.92
C LYS A 201 -9.69 -11.22 -8.81
N ASN A 202 -9.64 -10.04 -9.43
CA ASN A 202 -8.63 -9.72 -10.42
C ASN A 202 -7.28 -9.40 -9.77
N LEU A 203 -7.25 -8.72 -8.62
CA LEU A 203 -6.01 -8.45 -7.91
C LEU A 203 -5.42 -9.73 -7.29
N SER A 204 -6.25 -10.62 -6.72
CA SER A 204 -5.79 -11.97 -6.33
C SER A 204 -5.26 -12.76 -7.53
N ARG A 205 -5.90 -12.65 -8.70
CA ARG A 205 -5.44 -13.29 -9.94
C ARG A 205 -4.06 -12.75 -10.35
N VAL A 206 -3.82 -11.45 -10.26
CA VAL A 206 -2.51 -10.83 -10.52
C VAL A 206 -1.45 -11.45 -9.61
N PHE A 207 -1.66 -11.43 -8.29
CA PHE A 207 -0.68 -11.99 -7.36
C PHE A 207 -0.46 -13.49 -7.56
N LYS A 208 -1.54 -14.30 -7.67
CA LYS A 208 -1.44 -15.75 -7.87
C LYS A 208 -0.67 -16.09 -9.16
N THR A 209 -0.93 -15.38 -10.25
CA THR A 209 -0.29 -15.63 -11.55
C THR A 209 1.19 -15.31 -11.51
N LEU A 210 1.55 -14.12 -11.01
CA LEU A 210 2.95 -13.70 -10.91
C LEU A 210 3.75 -14.59 -9.95
N LYS A 211 3.16 -14.95 -8.79
CA LYS A 211 3.80 -15.89 -7.85
C LYS A 211 3.95 -17.30 -8.43
N HIS A 212 3.04 -17.76 -9.27
CA HIS A 212 3.16 -19.07 -9.92
C HIS A 212 4.31 -19.14 -10.93
N GLN A 213 4.79 -17.98 -11.41
CA GLN A 213 5.98 -17.84 -12.24
C GLN A 213 7.23 -17.47 -11.41
N ASP A 214 7.18 -17.66 -10.09
CA ASP A 214 8.25 -17.39 -9.13
C ASP A 214 8.72 -15.91 -9.06
N PHE A 215 7.97 -14.98 -9.64
CA PHE A 215 8.26 -13.55 -9.49
C PHE A 215 8.10 -13.09 -8.05
N ILE A 216 8.92 -12.14 -7.64
CA ILE A 216 8.73 -11.41 -6.39
C ILE A 216 7.54 -10.45 -6.58
N THR A 217 6.66 -10.36 -5.60
CA THR A 217 5.50 -9.44 -5.63
C THR A 217 5.53 -8.46 -4.47
N ILE A 218 5.32 -7.19 -4.80
CA ILE A 218 5.24 -6.10 -3.82
C ILE A 218 3.85 -5.48 -3.94
N TYR A 219 3.02 -5.63 -2.91
CA TYR A 219 1.73 -4.93 -2.85
C TYR A 219 1.94 -3.53 -2.28
N ALA A 220 1.89 -2.55 -3.18
CA ALA A 220 2.18 -1.16 -2.90
C ALA A 220 0.95 -0.37 -2.42
N TYR A 221 1.17 0.58 -1.52
CA TYR A 221 0.16 1.40 -0.84
C TYR A 221 -1.02 0.59 -0.29
N ALA A 222 -0.73 -0.59 0.24
CA ALA A 222 -1.74 -1.53 0.67
C ALA A 222 -2.49 -1.01 1.90
N ASN A 223 -3.80 -1.26 1.91
CA ASN A 223 -4.60 -1.06 3.11
C ASN A 223 -4.61 -2.35 3.94
N TRP A 224 -5.44 -2.41 4.99
CA TRP A 224 -5.60 -3.68 5.73
C TRP A 224 -6.41 -4.74 4.95
N ASP A 225 -6.89 -4.45 3.73
CA ASP A 225 -7.36 -5.46 2.78
C ASP A 225 -6.24 -6.38 2.27
N ALA A 226 -4.96 -6.02 2.49
CA ALA A 226 -3.83 -6.91 2.32
C ALA A 226 -3.99 -8.27 3.04
N ILE A 227 -4.76 -8.31 4.13
CA ILE A 227 -5.14 -9.54 4.84
C ILE A 227 -5.83 -10.53 3.90
N LEU A 228 -6.74 -10.04 3.06
CA LEU A 228 -7.53 -10.83 2.13
C LEU A 228 -6.63 -11.52 1.10
N TYR A 229 -5.77 -10.72 0.45
CA TYR A 229 -4.88 -11.22 -0.60
C TYR A 229 -3.84 -12.17 -0.03
N LEU A 230 -3.20 -11.81 1.10
CA LEU A 230 -2.19 -12.64 1.75
C LEU A 230 -2.75 -14.00 2.21
N ALA A 231 -4.05 -14.08 2.54
CA ALA A 231 -4.71 -15.34 2.88
C ALA A 231 -4.67 -16.36 1.74
N GLN A 232 -4.51 -15.93 0.49
CA GLN A 232 -4.65 -16.77 -0.71
C GLN A 232 -3.43 -16.79 -1.62
N THR A 233 -2.39 -16.02 -1.29
CA THR A 233 -1.17 -15.93 -2.08
C THR A 233 0.04 -15.65 -1.21
N ASN A 234 1.22 -15.95 -1.73
CA ASN A 234 2.51 -15.74 -1.06
C ASN A 234 3.13 -14.40 -1.51
N ILE A 235 2.50 -13.29 -1.13
CA ILE A 235 3.04 -11.95 -1.39
C ILE A 235 4.37 -11.79 -0.64
N ASP A 236 5.40 -11.31 -1.33
CA ASP A 236 6.75 -11.21 -0.76
C ASP A 236 6.90 -9.96 0.09
N TYR A 237 6.36 -8.82 -0.37
CA TYR A 237 6.39 -7.54 0.33
C TYR A 237 5.01 -6.90 0.37
N ILE A 238 4.60 -6.39 1.52
CA ILE A 238 3.38 -5.57 1.66
C ILE A 238 3.78 -4.22 2.22
N THR A 239 3.49 -3.15 1.48
CA THR A 239 3.79 -1.80 1.96
C THR A 239 2.64 -1.27 2.80
N VAL A 240 2.92 -0.73 3.99
CA VAL A 240 1.93 -0.14 4.90
C VAL A 240 2.31 1.29 5.25
N GLY A 241 1.33 2.19 5.20
CA GLY A 241 1.50 3.61 5.52
C GLY A 241 0.96 3.99 6.89
N THR A 242 1.46 5.09 7.45
CA THR A 242 0.87 5.72 8.67
C THR A 242 -0.39 6.50 8.33
N TYR A 243 -0.37 7.20 7.21
CA TYR A 243 -1.49 7.97 6.69
C TYR A 243 -2.32 7.18 5.67
N GLU A 244 -3.59 7.54 5.56
CA GLU A 244 -4.53 6.91 4.63
C GLU A 244 -4.10 7.02 3.17
N ASN A 245 -3.58 8.17 2.76
CA ASN A 245 -3.03 8.38 1.41
C ASN A 245 -1.74 7.58 1.12
N LEU A 246 -1.20 6.86 2.11
CA LEU A 246 -0.12 5.90 1.98
C LEU A 246 -0.59 4.44 2.15
N ARG A 247 -1.89 4.25 2.35
CA ARG A 247 -2.59 2.95 2.50
C ARG A 247 -3.74 2.79 1.51
N ASN A 248 -3.91 3.74 0.61
CA ASN A 248 -4.88 3.68 -0.46
C ASN A 248 -4.28 4.47 -1.62
N PHE A 249 -3.87 3.76 -2.67
CA PHE A 249 -3.39 4.42 -3.87
C PHE A 249 -4.54 5.17 -4.54
N ASP A 250 -4.36 6.48 -4.74
CA ASP A 250 -5.31 7.37 -5.40
C ASP A 250 -4.54 8.34 -6.30
N VAL A 251 -4.82 8.27 -7.60
CA VAL A 251 -4.17 9.12 -8.61
C VAL A 251 -4.46 10.61 -8.40
N LYS A 252 -5.63 10.95 -7.82
CA LYS A 252 -6.04 12.35 -7.57
C LYS A 252 -5.05 13.09 -6.69
N ARG A 253 -4.31 12.39 -5.85
CA ARG A 253 -3.21 12.98 -5.06
C ARG A 253 -2.12 13.60 -5.94
N PHE A 254 -1.91 13.05 -7.13
CA PHE A 254 -0.87 13.43 -8.06
C PHE A 254 -1.39 14.35 -9.17
N THR A 255 -2.70 14.45 -9.36
CA THR A 255 -3.32 15.24 -10.44
C THR A 255 -4.18 16.41 -9.96
N GLU A 256 -4.68 16.40 -8.71
CA GLU A 256 -5.62 17.40 -8.18
C GLU A 256 -5.10 18.08 -6.89
N ASN A 257 -5.59 19.28 -6.61
CA ASN A 257 -5.34 20.01 -5.34
C ASN A 257 -6.32 19.45 -4.30
N THR A 258 -5.99 18.31 -3.69
CA THR A 258 -6.80 17.74 -2.62
C THR A 258 -6.48 18.42 -1.29
N SER A 259 -7.42 19.17 -0.72
CA SER A 259 -7.31 19.60 0.68
C SER A 259 -7.60 18.42 1.60
N GLY A 260 -6.72 18.18 2.57
CA GLY A 260 -6.95 17.16 3.60
C GLY A 260 -8.12 17.57 4.48
N GLY A 261 -9.16 16.75 4.54
CA GLY A 261 -10.25 16.92 5.51
C GLY A 261 -9.75 16.74 6.93
N GLY A 262 -10.29 17.50 7.89
CA GLY A 262 -9.98 17.33 9.30
C GLY A 262 -10.47 15.98 9.82
N SER A 263 -9.55 15.11 10.24
CA SER A 263 -9.86 13.86 10.96
C SER A 263 -9.22 13.89 12.33
N LYS A 264 -9.98 13.48 13.36
CA LYS A 264 -9.46 13.27 14.72
C LYS A 264 -8.54 12.05 14.83
N GLY A 265 -8.48 11.22 13.80
CA GLY A 265 -7.70 9.99 13.75
C GLY A 265 -8.56 8.73 13.89
N TYR A 266 -7.91 7.59 13.70
CA TYR A 266 -8.51 6.27 13.73
C TYR A 266 -7.67 5.32 14.56
N TYR A 267 -8.32 4.45 15.31
CA TYR A 267 -7.73 3.33 16.02
C TYR A 267 -7.91 2.05 15.19
N PHE A 268 -6.82 1.41 14.78
CA PHE A 268 -6.94 0.08 14.19
C PHE A 268 -7.15 -0.95 15.29
N SER A 269 -8.26 -1.70 15.20
CA SER A 269 -8.60 -2.81 16.08
C SER A 269 -8.36 -4.14 15.38
N GLU A 270 -7.43 -4.95 15.88
CA GLU A 270 -7.23 -6.34 15.44
C GLU A 270 -8.49 -7.17 15.70
N LYS A 271 -9.21 -6.88 16.79
CA LYS A 271 -10.43 -7.60 17.20
C LYS A 271 -11.62 -7.31 16.29
N LEU A 272 -11.65 -6.16 15.63
CA LEU A 272 -12.69 -5.80 14.66
C LEU A 272 -12.22 -5.91 13.20
N LEU A 273 -10.92 -6.15 12.97
CA LEU A 273 -10.28 -6.07 11.66
C LEU A 273 -10.63 -4.77 10.90
N ASN A 274 -10.66 -3.64 11.62
CA ASN A 274 -11.10 -2.36 11.08
C ASN A 274 -10.49 -1.15 11.80
N MET A 275 -10.60 0.01 11.15
CA MET A 275 -10.33 1.33 11.71
C MET A 275 -11.57 1.87 12.44
N VAL A 276 -11.45 2.10 13.74
CA VAL A 276 -12.48 2.70 14.59
C VAL A 276 -12.19 4.20 14.72
N ARG A 277 -13.15 5.07 14.41
CA ARG A 277 -12.98 6.53 14.54
C ARG A 277 -12.74 6.92 15.99
N ALA A 278 -11.93 7.95 16.21
CA ALA A 278 -11.67 8.54 17.53
C ALA A 278 -12.95 8.79 18.36
N ASP A 279 -14.00 9.31 17.73
CA ASP A 279 -15.28 9.59 18.40
C ASP A 279 -15.96 8.29 18.87
N ASP A 280 -15.92 7.23 18.06
CA ASP A 280 -16.48 5.93 18.43
C ASP A 280 -15.65 5.25 19.53
N VAL A 281 -14.32 5.43 19.54
CA VAL A 281 -13.44 4.99 20.63
C VAL A 281 -13.79 5.71 21.95
N THR A 282 -14.08 7.01 21.88
CA THR A 282 -14.47 7.81 23.05
C THR A 282 -15.78 7.29 23.64
N MET A 283 -16.80 7.06 22.80
CA MET A 283 -18.07 6.45 23.20
C MET A 283 -17.87 5.06 23.83
N LEU A 284 -17.02 4.21 23.26
CA LEU A 284 -16.70 2.89 23.82
C LEU A 284 -16.03 2.98 25.20
N ASN A 285 -15.24 4.02 25.43
CA ASN A 285 -14.61 4.27 26.73
C ASN A 285 -15.66 4.70 27.76
N GLU A 286 -16.52 5.66 27.42
CA GLU A 286 -17.59 6.17 28.29
C GLU A 286 -18.62 5.09 28.66
N THR A 287 -18.86 4.12 27.78
CA THR A 287 -19.76 2.99 28.02
C THR A 287 -19.10 1.79 28.70
N GLY A 288 -17.80 1.88 29.02
CA GLY A 288 -17.05 0.79 29.66
C GLY A 288 -16.83 -0.44 28.78
N LYS A 289 -16.91 -0.27 27.45
CA LYS A 289 -16.82 -1.36 26.45
C LYS A 289 -15.53 -1.35 25.62
N ILE A 290 -14.57 -0.51 25.98
CA ILE A 290 -13.28 -0.34 25.28
C ILE A 290 -12.49 -1.66 25.10
N ASN A 291 -12.61 -2.58 26.05
CA ASN A 291 -11.91 -3.87 26.02
C ASN A 291 -12.29 -4.77 24.83
N ILE A 292 -13.47 -4.56 24.24
CA ILE A 292 -13.94 -5.30 23.06
C ILE A 292 -13.07 -4.99 21.83
N ILE A 293 -12.51 -3.78 21.75
CA ILE A 293 -11.69 -3.34 20.61
C ILE A 293 -10.19 -3.28 20.91
N LYS A 294 -9.80 -3.42 22.19
CA LYS A 294 -8.41 -3.29 22.62
C LYS A 294 -7.50 -4.34 21.98
N ASN A 295 -6.37 -3.91 21.42
CA ASN A 295 -5.37 -4.80 20.83
C ASN A 295 -4.53 -5.44 21.93
N ASP A 296 -4.30 -6.75 21.81
CA ASP A 296 -3.55 -7.48 22.82
C ASP A 296 -2.04 -7.35 22.57
N LYS A 297 -1.29 -7.04 23.64
CA LYS A 297 0.18 -6.83 23.62
C LYS A 297 0.62 -5.68 22.70
N ASN A 298 -0.15 -4.59 22.67
CA ASN A 298 0.18 -3.39 21.91
C ASN A 298 0.30 -2.18 22.86
N ILE A 299 1.55 -1.76 23.12
CA ILE A 299 1.86 -0.68 24.06
C ILE A 299 1.20 0.64 23.66
N PHE A 300 1.04 0.90 22.36
CA PHE A 300 0.41 2.13 21.88
C PHE A 300 -1.10 2.06 22.05
N SER A 301 -1.70 0.88 21.88
CA SER A 301 -3.11 0.66 22.22
C SER A 301 -3.37 0.92 23.70
N ASP A 302 -2.46 0.54 24.61
CA ASP A 302 -2.60 0.81 26.03
C ASP A 302 -2.59 2.31 26.37
N ILE A 303 -1.84 3.12 25.60
CA ILE A 303 -1.77 4.58 25.76
C ILE A 303 -3.03 5.25 25.19
N ILE A 304 -3.40 4.90 23.96
CA ILE A 304 -4.48 5.57 23.21
C ILE A 304 -5.86 5.33 23.85
N LEU A 305 -6.06 4.16 24.46
CA LEU A 305 -7.35 3.79 25.04
C LEU A 305 -7.55 4.30 26.47
N GLN A 306 -6.58 5.05 27.02
CA GLN A 306 -6.75 5.71 28.31
C GLN A 306 -7.85 6.79 28.23
N GLN A 307 -8.60 6.93 29.32
CA GLN A 307 -9.64 7.95 29.42
C GLN A 307 -9.01 9.35 29.27
N GLY A 308 -9.60 10.19 28.43
CA GLY A 308 -9.12 11.56 28.18
C GLY A 308 -7.95 11.66 27.20
N TYR A 309 -7.58 10.58 26.50
CA TYR A 309 -6.54 10.65 25.47
C TYR A 309 -6.86 11.74 24.41
N PRO A 310 -5.94 12.69 24.16
CA PRO A 310 -6.19 13.81 23.26
C PRO A 310 -6.03 13.39 21.80
N TRP A 311 -7.11 12.86 21.23
CA TRP A 311 -7.18 12.39 19.84
C TRP A 311 -6.73 13.45 18.83
N ASN A 312 -5.73 13.08 18.03
CA ASN A 312 -5.25 13.86 16.89
C ASN A 312 -4.50 12.90 15.94
N ILE A 313 -4.75 13.01 14.63
CA ILE A 313 -4.08 12.21 13.59
C ILE A 313 -2.56 12.39 13.56
N HIS A 314 -2.06 13.52 14.06
CA HIS A 314 -0.63 13.82 14.15
C HIS A 314 0.04 13.29 15.44
N LYS A 315 -0.64 12.46 16.23
CA LYS A 315 -0.02 11.78 17.37
C LYS A 315 0.73 10.53 16.91
N PRO A 316 1.99 10.33 17.33
CA PRO A 316 2.76 9.16 16.95
C PRO A 316 2.09 7.87 17.42
N ASP A 317 1.54 7.85 18.64
CA ASP A 317 0.96 6.63 19.24
C ASP A 317 -0.12 6.01 18.34
N VAL A 318 -1.02 6.83 17.78
CA VAL A 318 -2.10 6.37 16.88
C VAL A 318 -1.52 5.64 15.66
N ASN A 319 -0.47 6.20 15.08
CA ASN A 319 0.18 5.67 13.90
C ASN A 319 1.01 4.42 14.24
N LYS A 320 1.78 4.46 15.33
CA LYS A 320 2.59 3.34 15.83
C LYS A 320 1.70 2.16 16.26
N ASN A 321 0.50 2.40 16.82
CA ASN A 321 -0.50 1.38 17.09
C ASN A 321 -0.89 0.61 15.83
N TYR A 322 -1.21 1.32 14.74
CA TYR A 322 -1.54 0.68 13.48
C TYR A 322 -0.36 -0.13 12.94
N LEU A 323 0.83 0.46 12.84
CA LEU A 323 2.01 -0.21 12.30
C LEU A 323 2.33 -1.50 13.06
N LEU A 324 2.30 -1.47 14.40
CA LEU A 324 2.54 -2.66 15.23
C LEU A 324 1.48 -3.74 14.98
N SER A 325 0.20 -3.34 15.01
CA SER A 325 -0.92 -4.28 14.90
C SER A 325 -0.97 -4.95 13.52
N ILE A 326 -0.89 -4.16 12.45
CA ILE A 326 -0.96 -4.70 11.09
C ILE A 326 0.27 -5.55 10.77
N THR A 327 1.47 -5.15 11.21
CA THR A 327 2.69 -5.93 11.00
C THR A 327 2.59 -7.29 11.68
N ARG A 328 2.15 -7.32 12.95
CA ARG A 328 1.97 -8.58 13.68
C ARG A 328 0.94 -9.48 13.02
N LEU A 329 -0.19 -8.90 12.60
CA LEU A 329 -1.26 -9.65 11.94
C LEU A 329 -0.80 -10.25 10.61
N LEU A 330 -0.18 -9.44 9.74
CA LEU A 330 0.34 -9.92 8.45
C LEU A 330 1.42 -10.98 8.64
N LYS A 331 2.36 -10.79 9.59
CA LYS A 331 3.39 -11.80 9.89
C LYS A 331 2.77 -13.11 10.38
N LYS A 332 1.77 -13.06 11.28
CA LYS A 332 1.05 -14.24 11.77
C LYS A 332 0.29 -14.99 10.69
N ILE A 333 -0.30 -14.27 9.73
CA ILE A 333 -0.97 -14.88 8.58
C ILE A 333 0.08 -15.56 7.69
N SER A 334 1.16 -14.84 7.35
CA SER A 334 2.20 -15.35 6.44
C SER A 334 3.03 -16.50 7.01
N SER A 335 3.06 -16.71 8.32
CA SER A 335 3.77 -17.83 8.95
C SER A 335 3.07 -19.18 8.77
N ILE A 336 1.86 -19.19 8.20
CA ILE A 336 1.13 -20.40 7.86
C ILE A 336 1.44 -20.71 6.39
N ASP A 337 2.30 -21.69 6.14
CA ASP A 337 2.78 -21.98 4.77
C ASP A 337 1.67 -22.52 3.86
N ASP A 338 0.84 -23.42 4.39
CA ASP A 338 -0.30 -23.98 3.65
C ASP A 338 -1.40 -22.93 3.43
N LEU A 339 -1.73 -22.66 2.16
CA LEU A 339 -2.66 -21.60 1.78
C LEU A 339 -4.09 -21.88 2.24
N GLU A 340 -4.53 -23.14 2.26
CA GLU A 340 -5.87 -23.49 2.74
C GLU A 340 -5.98 -23.28 4.25
N SER A 341 -5.00 -23.74 5.02
CA SER A 341 -4.91 -23.49 6.46
C SER A 341 -4.81 -22.00 6.79
N ARG A 342 -4.10 -21.23 5.96
CA ARG A 342 -3.99 -19.77 6.09
C ARG A 342 -5.33 -19.09 5.82
N LYS A 343 -6.04 -19.51 4.78
CA LYS A 343 -7.40 -19.05 4.45
C LYS A 343 -8.37 -19.33 5.59
N ASP A 344 -8.37 -20.55 6.13
CA ASP A 344 -9.18 -20.94 7.28
C ASP A 344 -8.86 -20.12 8.53
N PHE A 345 -7.58 -19.83 8.76
CA PHE A 345 -7.17 -18.95 9.85
C PHE A 345 -7.75 -17.54 9.70
N VAL A 346 -7.70 -16.96 8.49
CA VAL A 346 -8.27 -15.63 8.23
C VAL A 346 -9.80 -15.65 8.30
N LEU A 347 -10.48 -16.69 7.82
CA LEU A 347 -11.92 -16.86 7.99
C LEU A 347 -12.32 -16.86 9.47
N ARG A 348 -11.58 -17.57 10.34
CA ARG A 348 -11.81 -17.52 11.79
C ARG A 348 -11.58 -16.14 12.41
N LEU A 349 -10.61 -15.37 11.91
CA LEU A 349 -10.42 -13.98 12.34
C LEU A 349 -11.61 -13.11 11.96
N ILE A 350 -12.14 -13.27 10.75
CA ILE A 350 -13.32 -12.54 10.28
C ILE A 350 -14.55 -12.92 11.11
N ASP A 351 -14.78 -14.21 11.39
CA ASP A 351 -15.88 -14.66 12.24
C ASP A 351 -15.77 -14.10 13.66
N SER A 352 -14.56 -14.08 14.23
CA SER A 352 -14.33 -13.44 15.53
C SER A 352 -14.63 -11.94 15.50
N ALA A 353 -14.29 -11.25 14.42
CA ALA A 353 -14.57 -9.82 14.27
C ALA A 353 -16.08 -9.57 14.16
N ILE A 354 -16.81 -10.35 13.36
CA ILE A 354 -18.27 -10.29 13.26
C ILE A 354 -18.90 -10.50 14.65
N ASN A 355 -18.49 -11.54 15.38
CA ASN A 355 -18.99 -11.80 16.73
C ASN A 355 -18.72 -10.63 17.71
N ASN A 356 -17.59 -9.93 17.57
CA ASN A 356 -17.30 -8.74 18.38
C ASN A 356 -18.22 -7.56 18.03
N TYR A 357 -18.57 -7.37 16.75
CA TYR A 357 -19.59 -6.40 16.34
C TYR A 357 -20.97 -6.78 16.91
N ASP A 358 -21.39 -8.04 16.78
CA ASP A 358 -22.66 -8.52 17.35
C ASP A 358 -22.69 -8.33 18.87
N HIS A 359 -21.55 -8.52 19.54
CA HIS A 359 -21.43 -8.26 20.97
C HIS A 359 -21.61 -6.77 21.31
N LEU A 360 -21.04 -5.84 20.51
CA LEU A 360 -21.29 -4.41 20.66
C LEU A 360 -22.78 -4.07 20.47
N GLU A 361 -23.40 -4.60 19.43
CA GLU A 361 -24.82 -4.34 19.11
C GLU A 361 -25.76 -4.89 20.20
N SER A 362 -25.47 -6.08 20.74
CA SER A 362 -26.21 -6.63 21.89
C SER A 362 -26.13 -5.77 23.15
N ASN A 363 -25.08 -4.94 23.26
CA ASN A 363 -24.91 -3.93 24.30
C ASN A 363 -25.41 -2.53 23.87
N LYS A 364 -26.19 -2.45 22.78
CA LYS A 364 -26.77 -1.22 22.20
C LYS A 364 -25.72 -0.22 21.72
N ILE A 365 -24.54 -0.69 21.31
CA ILE A 365 -23.48 0.12 20.73
C ILE A 365 -23.39 -0.17 19.24
N PHE A 366 -23.66 0.84 18.42
CA PHE A 366 -23.69 0.72 16.97
C PHE A 366 -22.57 1.54 16.36
N LEU A 367 -21.59 0.86 15.75
CA LEU A 367 -20.52 1.51 15.00
C LEU A 367 -20.98 1.75 13.56
N ASN A 368 -20.89 2.99 13.10
CA ASN A 368 -21.41 3.42 11.80
C ASN A 368 -20.29 3.85 10.85
N ASN A 369 -20.64 4.02 9.57
CA ASN A 369 -19.74 4.57 8.54
C ASN A 369 -18.42 3.78 8.47
N GLU A 370 -17.28 4.46 8.60
CA GLU A 370 -15.94 3.89 8.51
C GLU A 370 -15.68 2.81 9.56
N SER A 371 -16.30 2.93 10.75
CA SER A 371 -16.13 2.00 11.88
C SER A 371 -17.04 0.78 11.80
N SER A 372 -18.01 0.72 10.87
CA SER A 372 -18.94 -0.39 10.73
C SER A 372 -18.28 -1.64 10.13
N ASN A 373 -18.96 -2.78 10.20
CA ASN A 373 -18.47 -4.08 9.72
C ASN A 373 -18.74 -4.35 8.22
N TYR A 374 -18.97 -3.31 7.42
CA TYR A 374 -19.46 -3.40 6.03
C TYR A 374 -18.66 -4.34 5.11
N HIS A 375 -17.36 -4.52 5.36
CA HIS A 375 -16.46 -5.35 4.56
C HIS A 375 -16.41 -6.82 4.99
N LEU A 376 -16.71 -7.14 6.26
CA LEU A 376 -16.42 -8.46 6.84
C LEU A 376 -17.19 -9.60 6.16
N ASN A 377 -18.50 -9.44 5.96
CA ASN A 377 -19.31 -10.48 5.30
C ASN A 377 -18.94 -10.65 3.82
N ILE A 378 -18.49 -9.58 3.18
CA ILE A 378 -18.04 -9.60 1.79
C ILE A 378 -16.70 -10.36 1.69
N TRP A 379 -15.76 -10.06 2.59
CA TRP A 379 -14.49 -10.80 2.70
C TRP A 379 -14.71 -12.28 2.99
N LYS A 380 -15.59 -12.59 3.95
CA LYS A 380 -15.96 -13.98 4.28
C LYS A 380 -16.51 -14.71 3.07
N THR A 381 -17.46 -14.09 2.37
CA THR A 381 -18.07 -14.65 1.15
C THR A 381 -17.01 -14.86 0.08
N TYR A 382 -16.14 -13.89 -0.15
CA TYR A 382 -15.06 -14.02 -1.14
C TYR A 382 -14.12 -15.18 -0.80
N LEU A 383 -13.54 -15.21 0.40
CA LEU A 383 -12.59 -16.25 0.80
C LEU A 383 -13.21 -17.65 0.82
N ALA A 384 -14.46 -17.79 1.22
CA ALA A 384 -15.14 -19.08 1.21
C ALA A 384 -15.36 -19.66 -0.21
N ASN A 385 -15.28 -18.83 -1.25
CA ASN A 385 -15.61 -19.20 -2.64
C ASN A 385 -14.42 -19.05 -3.62
N SER A 386 -13.19 -18.90 -3.14
CA SER A 386 -12.02 -18.53 -3.98
C SER A 386 -10.77 -19.37 -3.80
#